data_AF-A0A9E7JXF1-F1
#
_entry.id   AF-A0A9E7JXF1-F1
#
_cell.length_a   1.000
_cell.length_b   1.000
_cell.length_c   1.000
_cell.angle_alpha   90.00
_cell.angle_beta   90.00
_cell.angle_gamma   90.00
#
_symmetry.space_group_name_H-M   'P 1'
#
loop_
_entity.id
_entity.type
_entity.pdbx_description
1 polymer ?
#
loop_
_entity_poly.entity_id
_entity_poly.type
_entity_poly.pdbx_seq_one_letter_code
_entity_poly.pdbx_strand_id
1 'polypeptide(L)'
;MDCPNGDDHEGVSVVGFEVPRSPDSSYSNPIPGNEDEAREPPLVPPHLHHTLLNYSHSRDDPGSLMAPQNVILNHLYMENQDGPRSVVALGITHRFRSKYVTVVLYKPVQRR
;
A
#
# COMPACT_ATOMS: atom_id res chain seq x y z
N MET A 1 17.70 5.67 32.78
CA MET A 1 16.96 6.76 32.11
C MET A 1 16.01 6.05 31.17
N ASP A 2 14.83 5.72 31.69
CA ASP A 2 13.80 5.00 30.96
C ASP A 2 13.02 6.01 30.14
N CYS A 3 13.08 5.88 28.81
CA CYS A 3 12.21 6.64 27.92
C CYS A 3 10.85 5.93 27.87
N PRO A 4 9.74 6.54 28.29
CA PRO A 4 8.43 5.93 28.12
C PRO A 4 8.03 6.14 26.65
N ASN A 5 7.95 5.06 25.88
CA ASN A 5 7.32 5.11 24.57
C ASN A 5 5.82 5.34 24.78
N GLY A 6 5.36 6.55 24.46
CA GLY A 6 3.95 6.89 24.40
C GLY A 6 3.30 6.22 23.19
N ASP A 7 2.74 5.03 23.41
CA ASP A 7 1.77 4.40 22.50
C ASP A 7 0.37 4.97 22.80
N ASP A 8 0.16 6.26 22.55
CA ASP A 8 -1.19 6.85 22.51
C ASP A 8 -1.83 6.58 21.13
N HIS A 9 -2.00 5.30 20.81
CA HIS A 9 -2.92 4.86 19.76
C HIS A 9 -4.27 4.50 20.39
N GLU A 10 -4.92 5.48 21.02
CA GLU A 10 -6.33 5.36 21.43
C GLU A 10 -7.22 5.51 20.18
N GLY A 11 -7.18 4.48 19.33
CA GLY A 11 -8.12 4.27 18.24
C GLY A 11 -8.99 3.07 18.61
N VAL A 12 -10.31 3.25 18.54
CA VAL A 12 -11.28 2.15 18.68
C VAL A 12 -10.87 0.99 17.75
N SER A 13 -10.32 -0.06 18.33
CA SER A 13 -10.01 -1.29 17.61
C SER A 13 -11.26 -2.17 17.61
N VAL A 14 -11.64 -2.65 16.43
CA VAL A 14 -12.76 -3.61 16.31
C VAL A 14 -12.21 -4.98 16.65
N VAL A 15 -12.84 -5.67 17.60
CA VAL A 15 -12.42 -7.01 18.05
C VAL A 15 -12.30 -7.95 16.86
N GLY A 16 -11.11 -8.53 16.64
CA GLY A 16 -10.78 -9.40 15.50
C GLY A 16 -10.15 -8.71 14.31
N PHE A 17 -9.98 -7.39 14.35
CA PHE A 17 -9.27 -6.58 13.34
C PHE A 17 -8.10 -5.80 13.96
N GLU A 18 -7.58 -6.27 15.10
CA GLU A 18 -6.38 -5.72 15.70
C GLU A 18 -5.22 -5.84 14.72
N VAL A 19 -4.55 -4.72 14.45
CA VAL A 19 -3.33 -4.74 13.63
C VAL A 19 -2.28 -5.55 14.41
N PRO A 20 -1.77 -6.67 13.87
CA PRO A 20 -0.74 -7.44 14.55
C PRO A 20 0.49 -6.55 14.77
N ARG A 21 1.03 -6.55 15.99
CA ARG A 21 2.32 -5.91 16.22
C ARG A 21 3.36 -6.63 15.37
N SER A 22 4.17 -5.85 14.66
CA SER A 22 5.38 -6.36 14.04
C SER A 22 6.22 -7.10 15.08
N PRO A 23 6.79 -8.28 14.77
CA PRO A 23 7.64 -8.99 15.72
C PRO A 23 8.84 -8.13 16.12
N ASP A 24 9.19 -8.11 17.41
CA ASP A 24 10.26 -7.25 17.96
C ASP A 24 11.66 -7.56 17.39
N SER A 25 11.89 -8.79 16.91
CA SER A 25 13.20 -9.20 16.38
C SER A 25 13.16 -10.35 15.36
N SER A 26 11.99 -10.76 14.86
CA SER A 26 11.86 -11.94 13.98
C SER A 26 12.10 -11.66 12.49
N TYR A 27 12.40 -10.42 12.11
CA TYR A 27 12.75 -10.09 10.72
C TYR A 27 14.13 -10.67 10.39
N SER A 28 14.13 -11.82 9.71
CA SER A 28 15.32 -12.43 9.13
C SER A 28 15.10 -12.63 7.64
N ASN A 29 16.18 -12.75 6.86
CA ASN A 29 16.12 -13.01 5.42
C ASN A 29 16.84 -14.34 5.09
N PRO A 30 16.46 -15.49 5.69
CA PRO A 30 17.00 -16.77 5.27
C PRO A 30 16.59 -17.03 3.82
N ILE A 31 17.44 -17.73 3.08
CA ILE A 31 17.12 -18.17 1.72
C ILE A 31 15.99 -19.20 1.84
N PRO A 32 14.84 -19.03 1.15
CA PRO A 32 13.75 -20.00 1.18
C PRO A 32 14.22 -21.40 0.77
N GLY A 33 13.68 -22.44 1.41
CA GLY A 33 13.99 -23.84 1.09
C GLY A 33 12.99 -24.46 0.11
N ASN A 34 13.28 -25.66 -0.40
CA ASN A 34 12.41 -26.37 -1.34
C ASN A 34 10.98 -26.63 -0.80
N GLU A 35 10.80 -26.72 0.52
CA GLU A 35 9.48 -26.91 1.15
C GLU A 35 8.63 -25.63 1.09
N ASP A 36 9.27 -24.45 1.11
CA ASP A 36 8.58 -23.16 0.96
C ASP A 36 8.11 -22.94 -0.48
N GLU A 37 8.86 -23.46 -1.45
CA GLU A 37 8.51 -23.41 -2.89
C GLU A 37 7.29 -24.25 -3.25
N ALA A 38 6.99 -25.30 -2.46
CA ALA A 38 5.88 -26.20 -2.72
C ALA A 38 4.51 -25.61 -2.33
N ARG A 39 4.48 -24.52 -1.57
CA ARG A 39 3.23 -23.88 -1.14
C ARG A 39 2.79 -22.83 -2.15
N GLU A 40 1.62 -23.07 -2.76
CA GLU A 40 1.03 -22.12 -3.69
C GLU A 40 0.71 -20.78 -2.97
N PRO A 41 1.12 -19.63 -3.53
CA PRO A 41 0.80 -18.34 -2.94
C PRO A 41 -0.72 -18.09 -2.99
N PRO A 42 -1.26 -17.29 -2.06
CA PRO A 42 -2.66 -16.91 -2.10
C PRO A 42 -2.97 -16.11 -3.38
N LEU A 43 -4.18 -16.32 -3.91
CA LEU A 43 -4.68 -15.54 -5.04
C LEU A 43 -4.79 -14.06 -4.67
N VAL A 44 -4.47 -13.20 -5.64
CA VAL A 44 -4.61 -11.74 -5.47
C VAL A 44 -6.08 -11.39 -5.28
N PRO A 45 -6.45 -10.66 -4.21
CA PRO A 45 -7.82 -10.20 -4.03
C PRO A 45 -8.28 -9.32 -5.19
N PRO A 46 -9.49 -9.52 -5.74
CA PRO A 46 -9.96 -8.80 -6.92
C PRO A 46 -10.01 -7.27 -6.72
N HIS A 47 -10.23 -6.83 -5.48
CA HIS A 47 -10.23 -5.42 -5.08
C HIS A 47 -8.93 -4.69 -5.44
N LEU A 48 -7.78 -5.38 -5.46
CA LEU A 48 -6.49 -4.75 -5.76
C LEU A 48 -6.30 -4.42 -7.24
N HIS A 49 -7.14 -4.94 -8.14
CA HIS A 49 -7.09 -4.57 -9.56
C HIS A 49 -7.74 -3.21 -9.84
N HIS A 50 -8.54 -2.67 -8.92
CA HIS A 50 -9.33 -1.45 -9.11
C HIS A 50 -8.66 -0.25 -8.43
N THR A 51 -7.65 0.34 -9.08
CA THR A 51 -7.03 1.58 -8.57
C THR A 51 -7.86 2.81 -8.91
N LEU A 52 -7.99 3.73 -7.94
CA LEU A 52 -8.72 4.99 -8.09
C LEU A 52 -8.21 5.84 -9.26
N LEU A 53 -6.91 5.76 -9.57
CA LEU A 53 -6.26 6.55 -10.61
C LEU A 53 -6.62 6.10 -12.04
N ASN A 54 -7.23 4.93 -12.21
CA ASN A 54 -7.64 4.42 -13.51
C ASN A 54 -9.07 4.83 -13.91
N TYR A 55 -9.84 5.43 -13.00
CA TYR A 55 -11.20 5.86 -13.28
C TYR A 55 -11.21 7.28 -13.88
N SER A 56 -12.07 7.49 -14.89
CA SER A 56 -12.24 8.81 -15.50
C SER A 56 -12.83 9.80 -14.50
N HIS A 57 -12.14 10.91 -14.27
CA HIS A 57 -12.64 12.00 -13.45
C HIS A 57 -13.77 12.78 -14.13
N SER A 58 -14.70 13.32 -13.34
CA SER A 58 -15.66 14.30 -13.84
C SER A 58 -14.91 15.54 -14.31
N ARG A 59 -15.32 16.11 -15.45
CA ARG A 59 -14.67 17.28 -16.08
C ARG A 59 -14.69 18.53 -15.20
N ASP A 60 -15.60 18.57 -14.23
CA ASP A 60 -15.85 19.72 -13.36
C ASP A 60 -14.97 19.74 -12.09
N ASP A 61 -14.36 18.61 -11.71
CA ASP A 61 -13.43 18.54 -10.57
C ASP A 61 -12.35 17.46 -10.80
N PRO A 62 -11.25 17.81 -11.52
CA PRO A 62 -10.19 16.87 -11.84
C PRO A 62 -9.37 16.41 -10.63
N GLY A 63 -9.53 17.08 -9.47
CA GLY A 63 -8.85 16.70 -8.22
C GLY A 63 -9.67 15.75 -7.34
N SER A 64 -10.96 15.59 -7.62
CA SER A 64 -11.83 14.74 -6.83
C SER A 64 -11.78 13.29 -7.31
N LEU A 65 -11.35 12.42 -6.40
CA LEU A 65 -11.40 10.98 -6.55
C LEU A 65 -12.63 10.44 -5.81
N MET A 66 -13.22 9.36 -6.34
CA MET A 66 -14.23 8.62 -5.60
C MET A 66 -13.66 8.11 -4.27
N ALA A 67 -14.51 7.98 -3.27
CA ALA A 67 -14.10 7.43 -1.97
C ALA A 67 -13.53 6.01 -2.16
N PRO A 68 -12.27 5.74 -1.75
CA PRO A 68 -11.67 4.42 -1.85
C PRO A 68 -12.41 3.40 -0.99
N GLN A 69 -12.37 2.14 -1.41
CA GLN A 69 -12.64 1.02 -0.50
C GLN A 69 -11.50 0.90 0.51
N ASN A 70 -11.80 0.52 1.75
CA ASN A 70 -10.76 0.39 2.78
C ASN A 70 -9.66 -0.63 2.40
N VAL A 71 -10.02 -1.65 1.60
CA VAL A 71 -9.13 -2.73 1.16
C VAL A 71 -8.02 -2.24 0.22
N ILE A 72 -8.19 -1.09 -0.46
CA ILE A 72 -7.16 -0.57 -1.40
C ILE A 72 -6.21 0.45 -0.74
N LEU A 73 -6.44 0.78 0.54
CA LEU A 73 -5.60 1.70 1.28
C LEU A 73 -4.25 1.06 1.63
N ASN A 74 -3.19 1.86 1.61
CA ASN A 74 -1.82 1.44 1.90
C ASN A 74 -1.23 0.40 0.92
N HIS A 75 -1.88 0.16 -0.22
CA HIS A 75 -1.32 -0.64 -1.31
C HIS A 75 -0.56 0.25 -2.30
N LEU A 76 0.64 -0.21 -2.67
CA LEU A 76 1.48 0.45 -3.66
C LEU A 76 1.04 0.05 -5.07
N TYR A 77 0.75 1.05 -5.89
CA TYR A 77 0.44 0.90 -7.30
C TYR A 77 1.60 1.42 -8.14
N MET A 78 1.85 0.77 -9.27
CA MET A 78 2.85 1.17 -10.24
C MET A 78 2.19 1.28 -11.61
N GLU A 79 2.57 2.29 -12.38
CA GLU A 79 2.15 2.40 -13.78
C GLU A 79 2.82 1.27 -14.60
N ASN A 80 2.02 0.31 -15.06
CA ASN A 80 2.48 -0.72 -15.99
C ASN A 80 2.48 -0.13 -17.40
N GLN A 81 3.64 0.28 -17.91
CA GLN A 81 3.82 0.59 -19.32
C GLN A 81 4.87 -0.30 -19.96
N ASP A 82 4.50 -0.88 -21.10
CA ASP A 82 5.38 -1.63 -21.97
C ASP A 82 6.30 -0.65 -22.73
N GLY A 83 7.39 -0.22 -22.10
CA GLY A 83 8.38 0.62 -22.78
C GLY A 83 9.55 1.11 -21.93
N PRO A 84 10.68 1.46 -22.55
CA PRO A 84 11.83 2.01 -21.85
C PRO A 84 11.55 3.45 -21.40
N ARG A 85 11.14 3.66 -20.15
CA ARG A 85 11.06 4.99 -19.53
C ARG A 85 12.24 5.26 -18.60
N SER A 86 12.62 6.53 -18.53
CA SER A 86 13.60 7.07 -17.57
C SER A 86 12.95 7.34 -16.20
N VAL A 87 11.63 7.19 -16.06
CA VAL A 87 10.86 7.54 -14.85
C VAL A 87 9.83 6.44 -14.55
N VAL A 88 9.69 6.10 -13.28
CA VAL A 88 8.63 5.23 -12.75
C VAL A 88 7.66 6.07 -11.94
N ALA A 89 6.36 5.88 -12.18
CA ALA A 89 5.28 6.47 -11.41
C ALA A 89 4.76 5.47 -10.37
N LEU A 90 4.76 5.88 -9.10
CA LEU A 90 4.30 5.12 -7.95
C LEU A 90 3.11 5.82 -7.29
N GLY A 91 2.01 5.10 -7.07
CA GLY A 91 0.81 5.61 -6.44
C GLY A 91 0.51 4.91 -5.11
N ILE A 92 0.06 5.65 -4.09
CA ILE A 92 -0.44 5.07 -2.84
C ILE A 92 -1.60 5.91 -2.32
N THR A 93 -2.63 5.25 -1.77
CA THR A 93 -3.74 5.92 -1.09
C THR A 93 -3.66 5.69 0.40
N HIS A 94 -3.62 6.75 1.19
CA HIS A 94 -3.56 6.71 2.64
C HIS A 94 -4.75 7.44 3.27
N ARG A 95 -5.20 6.99 4.44
CA ARG A 95 -6.28 7.64 5.19
C ARG A 95 -5.69 8.58 6.24
N PHE A 96 -5.97 9.87 6.10
CA PHE A 96 -5.65 10.88 7.11
C PHE A 96 -6.93 11.30 7.85
N ARG A 97 -7.08 10.83 9.09
CA ARG A 97 -8.30 10.99 9.91
C ARG A 97 -9.56 10.47 9.20
N SER A 98 -10.44 11.35 8.74
CA SER A 98 -11.69 11.03 8.03
C SER A 98 -11.59 11.31 6.52
N LYS A 99 -10.40 11.62 6.00
CA LYS A 99 -10.15 11.94 4.60
C LYS A 99 -9.15 10.95 4.00
N TYR A 100 -9.16 10.85 2.67
CA TYR A 100 -8.25 10.00 1.91
C TYR A 100 -7.36 10.87 1.04
N VAL A 101 -6.08 10.50 0.96
CA VAL A 101 -5.07 11.21 0.19
C VAL A 101 -4.39 10.20 -0.73
N THR A 102 -4.44 10.43 -2.03
CA THR A 102 -3.69 9.65 -3.02
C THR A 102 -2.45 10.43 -3.42
N VAL A 103 -1.27 9.85 -3.21
CA VAL A 103 0.02 10.43 -3.56
C VAL A 103 0.57 9.71 -4.78
N VAL A 104 1.05 10.48 -5.76
CA VAL A 104 1.77 9.97 -6.93
C VAL A 104 3.20 10.50 -6.92
N LEU A 105 4.17 9.60 -6.83
CA LEU A 105 5.60 9.89 -6.87
C LEU A 105 6.16 9.51 -8.25
N TYR A 106 6.77 10.49 -8.92
CA TYR A 106 7.54 10.26 -10.14
C TYR A 106 9.02 10.20 -9.78
N LYS A 107 9.64 9.02 -9.95
CA LYS A 107 11.04 8.78 -9.60
C LYS A 107 11.84 8.39 -10.84
N PRO A 108 12.95 9.09 -11.16
CA PRO A 108 13.80 8.69 -12.26
C PRO A 108 14.52 7.36 -11.95
N VAL A 109 14.66 6.51 -12.98
CA VAL A 109 15.37 5.22 -12.90
C VAL A 109 16.60 5.30 -13.77
N GLN A 110 17.76 5.20 -13.12
CA GLN A 110 19.06 5.14 -13.78
C GLN A 110 19.15 3.81 -14.55
N ARG A 111 19.33 3.89 -15.87
CA ARG A 111 19.69 2.72 -16.67
C ARG A 111 21.19 2.51 -16.51
N ARG A 112 21.58 1.46 -15.77
CA ARG A 112 22.96 0.94 -15.76
C ARG A 112 23.10 -0.13 -16.83
#